data_AF-A0A965BY29-F1
#
_entry.id   AF-A0A965BY29-F1
#
_cell.length_a   1.000
_cell.length_b   1.000
_cell.length_c   1.000
_cell.angle_alpha   90.00
_cell.angle_beta   90.00
_cell.angle_gamma   90.00
#
_symmetry.space_group_name_H-M   'P 1'
#
loop_
_entity.id
_entity.type
_entity.pdbx_description
1 polymer ?
#
loop_
_entity_poly.entity_id
_entity_poly.type
_entity_poly.pdbx_seq_one_letter_code
_entity_poly.pdbx_strand_id
1 'polypeptide(L)'
;EETVLAEGEGRSEVFGYCTACHNTALIRRSAFTRERWDELMDWMAEKHGMNPLEGEFRDTIVDYLAKHYGPRTRGPRGGNPFLN
;
A
#
# COMPACT_ATOMS: atom_id res chain seq x y z
N GLU A 1 -13.01 1.31 -9.27
CA GLU A 1 -12.33 1.73 -10.51
C GLU A 1 -10.83 1.77 -10.27
N GLU A 2 -10.03 1.32 -11.24
CA GLU A 2 -8.57 1.21 -11.14
C GLU A 2 -7.88 2.57 -11.05
N THR A 3 -8.40 3.56 -11.78
CA THR A 3 -7.89 4.93 -11.86
C THR A 3 -7.92 5.69 -10.53
N VAL A 4 -8.59 5.13 -9.50
CA VAL A 4 -8.59 5.67 -8.14
C VAL A 4 -7.25 5.41 -7.42
N LEU A 5 -6.46 4.45 -7.89
CA LEU A 5 -5.10 4.21 -7.44
C LEU A 5 -4.11 5.07 -8.23
N ALA A 6 -3.00 5.49 -7.60
CA ALA A 6 -1.94 6.25 -8.24
C ALA A 6 -1.41 5.57 -9.51
N GLU A 7 -1.12 6.34 -10.55
CA GLU A 7 -0.58 5.80 -11.80
C GLU A 7 0.85 5.27 -11.61
N GLY A 8 1.14 4.08 -12.15
CA GLY A 8 2.45 3.46 -12.05
C GLY A 8 2.45 1.97 -12.43
N GLU A 9 3.64 1.44 -12.69
CA GLU A 9 3.90 0.01 -12.83
C GLU A 9 3.47 -0.74 -11.55
N GLY A 10 2.69 -1.82 -11.70
CA GLY A 10 2.08 -2.53 -10.58
C GLY A 10 0.65 -2.09 -10.21
N ARG A 11 0.12 -1.01 -10.81
CA ARG A 11 -1.25 -0.53 -10.50
C ARG A 11 -2.31 -1.57 -10.84
N SER A 12 -2.22 -2.17 -12.03
CA SER A 12 -3.20 -3.16 -12.52
C SER A 12 -3.18 -4.42 -11.66
N GLU A 13 -1.99 -4.88 -11.30
CA GLU A 13 -1.73 -6.03 -10.44
C GLU A 13 -2.34 -5.81 -9.04
N VAL A 14 -2.05 -4.66 -8.44
CA VAL A 14 -2.62 -4.28 -7.13
C VAL A 14 -4.14 -4.12 -7.21
N PHE A 15 -4.67 -3.51 -8.25
CA PHE A 15 -6.12 -3.39 -8.41
C PHE A 15 -6.78 -4.77 -8.52
N GLY A 16 -6.29 -5.64 -9.40
CA GLY A 16 -6.86 -6.97 -9.59
C GLY A 16 -6.78 -7.84 -8.35
N TYR A 17 -5.64 -7.83 -7.66
CA TYR A 17 -5.39 -8.74 -6.54
C TYR A 17 -5.94 -8.23 -5.20
N CYS A 18 -5.70 -6.95 -4.89
CA CYS A 18 -6.05 -6.39 -3.58
C CYS A 18 -7.52 -5.95 -3.50
N THR A 19 -8.25 -5.90 -4.61
CA THR A 19 -9.69 -5.55 -4.59
C THR A 19 -10.63 -6.75 -4.62
N ALA A 20 -10.09 -7.97 -4.66
CA ALA A 20 -10.89 -9.20 -4.61
C ALA A 20 -11.70 -9.33 -3.31
N CYS A 21 -11.18 -8.81 -2.19
CA CYS A 21 -11.80 -8.96 -0.86
C CYS A 21 -12.33 -7.63 -0.28
N HIS A 22 -11.77 -6.48 -0.66
CA HIS A 22 -12.14 -5.18 -0.11
C HIS A 22 -11.92 -4.03 -1.10
N ASN A 23 -12.50 -2.86 -0.83
CA ASN A 23 -12.31 -1.70 -1.70
C ASN A 23 -10.90 -1.07 -1.60
N THR A 24 -10.56 -0.24 -2.59
CA THR A 24 -9.26 0.48 -2.66
C THR A 24 -9.06 1.51 -1.56
N ALA A 25 -10.10 1.87 -0.79
CA ALA A 25 -9.96 2.82 0.31
C ALA A 25 -9.13 2.25 1.48
N LEU A 26 -9.02 0.92 1.63
CA LEU A 26 -8.08 0.32 2.59
C LEU A 26 -6.64 0.66 2.21
N ILE A 27 -6.30 0.44 0.94
CA ILE A 27 -4.95 0.65 0.39
C ILE A 27 -4.56 2.13 0.53
N ARG A 28 -5.44 3.03 0.09
CA ARG A 28 -5.18 4.48 0.03
C ARG A 28 -5.02 5.15 1.39
N ARG A 29 -5.60 4.59 2.46
CA ARG A 29 -5.44 5.13 3.83
C ARG A 29 -4.23 4.56 4.55
N SER A 30 -3.72 3.41 4.11
CA SER A 30 -2.52 2.79 4.65
C SER A 30 -1.28 3.59 4.25
N ALA A 31 -0.25 3.47 5.08
CA ALA A 31 1.01 4.18 4.90
C ALA A 31 2.10 3.38 5.61
N PHE A 32 2.70 2.42 4.90
CA PHE A 32 3.64 1.46 5.46
C PHE A 32 4.96 1.50 4.69
N THR A 33 6.07 1.15 5.35
CA THR A 33 7.34 0.91 4.63
C THR A 33 7.19 -0.30 3.71
N ARG A 34 8.14 -0.50 2.80
CA ARG A 34 8.15 -1.67 1.91
C ARG A 34 8.11 -2.98 2.70
N GLU A 35 8.95 -3.09 3.72
CA GLU A 35 9.06 -4.27 4.58
C GLU A 35 7.73 -4.53 5.29
N ARG A 36 7.07 -3.47 5.76
CA ARG A 36 5.79 -3.61 6.44
C ARG A 36 4.64 -3.97 5.49
N TRP A 37 4.69 -3.53 4.24
CA TRP A 37 3.76 -4.00 3.21
C TRP A 37 3.99 -5.47 2.88
N ASP A 38 5.24 -5.90 2.82
CA ASP A 38 5.61 -7.29 2.57
C ASP A 38 5.09 -8.22 3.68
N GLU A 39 5.37 -7.90 4.94
CA GLU A 39 4.84 -8.61 6.11
C GLU A 39 3.29 -8.66 6.11
N LEU A 40 2.64 -7.61 5.62
CA LEU A 40 1.19 -7.56 5.54
C LEU A 40 0.65 -8.55 4.50
N MET A 41 1.37 -8.81 3.40
CA MET A 41 0.97 -9.83 2.43
C MET A 41 0.97 -11.22 3.06
N ASP A 42 1.98 -11.54 3.87
CA ASP A 42 2.04 -12.80 4.62
C ASP A 42 0.88 -12.90 5.62
N TRP A 43 0.64 -11.83 6.38
CA TRP A 43 -0.47 -11.81 7.33
C TRP A 43 -1.84 -11.97 6.65
N MET A 44 -2.05 -11.34 5.50
CA MET A 44 -3.28 -11.52 4.72
C MET A 44 -3.43 -12.94 4.19
N ALA A 45 -2.35 -13.57 3.75
CA ALA A 45 -2.38 -14.96 3.32
C ALA A 45 -2.71 -15.90 4.50
N GLU A 46 -1.98 -15.77 5.60
CA GLU A 46 -2.12 -16.65 6.77
C GLU A 46 -3.43 -16.48 7.54
N LYS A 47 -3.92 -15.24 7.69
CA LYS A 47 -5.06 -14.93 8.58
C LYS A 47 -6.35 -14.65 7.83
N HIS A 48 -6.26 -14.22 6.59
CA HIS A 48 -7.42 -13.78 5.81
C HIS A 48 -7.65 -14.62 4.55
N GLY A 49 -6.84 -15.65 4.32
CA GLY A 49 -7.01 -16.59 3.20
C GLY A 49 -6.74 -15.94 1.85
N MET A 50 -5.94 -14.86 1.82
CA MET A 50 -5.42 -14.33 0.56
C MET A 50 -4.52 -15.39 -0.09
N ASN A 51 -4.63 -15.57 -1.40
CA ASN A 51 -3.66 -16.39 -2.10
C ASN A 51 -2.24 -15.80 -1.88
N PRO A 52 -1.22 -16.62 -1.55
CA PRO A 52 0.14 -16.12 -1.37
C PRO A 52 0.65 -15.42 -2.63
N LEU A 53 1.36 -14.32 -2.43
CA LEU A 53 2.14 -13.66 -3.47
C LEU A 53 3.57 -14.20 -3.42
N GLU A 54 4.16 -14.50 -4.58
CA GLU A 54 5.50 -15.07 -4.67
C GLU A 54 6.31 -14.43 -5.81
N GLY A 55 7.64 -14.46 -5.67
CA GLY A 55 8.59 -14.01 -6.68
C GLY A 55 8.37 -12.58 -7.16
N GLU A 56 8.64 -12.35 -8.45
CA GLU A 56 8.55 -11.03 -9.10
C GLU A 56 7.16 -10.40 -8.99
N PHE A 57 6.10 -11.20 -8.93
CA PHE A 57 4.75 -10.70 -8.77
C PHE A 57 4.52 -10.06 -7.39
N ARG A 58 5.07 -10.68 -6.33
CA ARG A 58 5.06 -10.08 -4.98
C ARG A 58 5.85 -8.79 -4.96
N ASP A 59 7.05 -8.80 -5.52
CA ASP A 59 7.91 -7.61 -5.55
C ASP A 59 7.22 -6.45 -6.28
N THR A 60 6.60 -6.71 -7.42
CA THR A 60 5.83 -5.71 -8.20
C THR A 60 4.73 -5.07 -7.35
N ILE A 61 3.94 -5.87 -6.63
CA ILE A 61 2.86 -5.38 -5.78
C ILE A 61 3.41 -4.57 -4.60
N VAL A 62 4.39 -5.12 -3.88
CA VAL A 62 4.95 -4.50 -2.67
C VAL A 62 5.71 -3.21 -3.00
N ASP A 63 6.45 -3.18 -4.11
CA ASP A 63 7.16 -1.98 -4.58
C ASP A 63 6.19 -0.87 -4.97
N TYR A 64 5.13 -1.21 -5.70
CA TYR A 64 4.06 -0.24 -6.01
C TYR A 64 3.41 0.30 -4.74
N LEU A 65 3.04 -0.57 -3.80
CA LEU A 65 2.42 -0.16 -2.53
C LEU A 65 3.33 0.74 -1.71
N ALA A 66 4.61 0.43 -1.61
CA ALA A 66 5.59 1.23 -0.87
C ALA A 66 5.86 2.58 -1.53
N LYS A 67 5.98 2.60 -2.87
CA LYS A 67 6.26 3.81 -3.65
C LYS A 67 5.10 4.81 -3.58
N HIS A 68 3.87 4.33 -3.69
CA HIS A 68 2.69 5.18 -3.81
C HIS A 68 1.92 5.37 -2.50
N TYR A 69 2.01 4.41 -1.57
CA TYR A 69 1.35 4.39 -0.27
C TYR A 69 2.34 4.10 0.87
N GLY A 70 3.53 4.69 0.75
CA GLY A 70 4.59 4.67 1.76
C GLY A 70 4.26 5.50 3.01
N PRO A 71 5.16 5.52 4.02
CA PRO A 71 4.99 6.36 5.19
C PRO A 71 4.86 7.83 4.79
N ARG A 72 3.77 8.48 5.21
CA ARG A 72 3.64 9.93 5.02
C ARG A 72 4.69 10.60 5.88
N THR A 73 5.68 11.24 5.26
CA THR A 73 6.57 12.12 6.01
C THR A 73 5.70 13.14 6.72
N ARG A 74 5.67 13.10 8.06
CA ARG A 74 5.25 14.29 8.79
C ARG A 74 6.31 15.31 8.41
N GLY A 75 5.93 16.32 7.62
CA GLY A 75 6.72 17.53 7.52
C GLY A 75 7.15 17.98 8.92
N PRO A 76 8.26 18.71 9.06
CA PRO A 76 8.74 19.13 10.37
C PRO A 76 7.56 19.66 11.18
N ARG A 77 7.36 19.17 12.42
CA ARG A 77 6.47 19.84 13.37
C ARG A 77 7.10 21.19 13.70
N GLY A 78 7.03 22.13 12.76
CA GLY A 78 7.75 23.39 12.76
C GLY A 78 6.74 24.50 12.58
N GLY A 79 6.22 24.97 13.69
CA GLY A 79 5.31 26.12 13.73
C GLY A 79 4.40 26.03 14.93
N ASN A 80 4.74 26.76 15.99
CA ASN A 80 3.83 27.00 17.09
C ASN A 80 2.73 27.93 16.55
N PRO A 81 1.46 27.50 16.44
CA PRO A 81 0.40 28.24 15.74
C PRO A 81 -0.03 29.54 16.46
N PHE A 82 0.60 29.86 17.57
CA PHE A 82 0.33 31.01 18.43
C PHE A 82 1.41 32.09 18.36
N LEU A 83 2.42 31.93 17.49
CA LEU A 83 3.42 32.96 17.22
C LEU A 83 2.96 33.83 16.04
N ASN A 84 1.90 34.63 16.24
CA ASN A 84 1.62 35.82 15.44
C ASN A 84 0.77 36.83 16.21
#